data_AF-A0A413PZI6-F1
#
_entry.id   AF-A0A413PZI6-F1
#
_cell.length_a   1.000
_cell.length_b   1.000
_cell.length_c   1.000
_cell.angle_alpha   90.00
_cell.angle_beta   90.00
_cell.angle_gamma   90.00
#
_symmetry.space_group_name_H-M   'P 1'
#
loop_
_entity.id
_entity.type
_entity.pdbx_description
1 polymer ?
#
loop_
_entity_poly.entity_id
_entity_poly.type
_entity_poly.pdbx_seq_one_letter_code
_entity_poly.pdbx_strand_id
1 'polypeptide(L)'
;MSTIFPREEKAEQIFDEILKNPHACERLKDTFFEAIPSAEESEGAGTDIPGTVFAAALFTAYENKDLSAFMMAVCNSSVFDLLRNSFLISIRFNDKGVENPIFLTDENGDLLSGSHQHACAKKYKMFHKLYEQQDEIPDYHMYMADGFREKHGYNEKGEIETFRISEHTGILMLFEFLESVTLEINEERSYAIIWKYLMKLQEQLPQALMYYGRRDENGVEKNTSKLGIFLLFCHFEHEMEKTVELANGIGLGCREAILAEIKALKNDPKNKTAGV
;
A
#
# COMPACT_ATOMS: atom_id res chain seq x y z
N MET A 1 28.06 0.14 -9.68
CA MET A 1 27.64 -0.25 -8.32
C MET A 1 26.19 -0.67 -8.40
N SER A 2 25.74 -1.67 -7.65
CA SER A 2 24.30 -1.94 -7.53
C SER A 2 23.67 -0.89 -6.62
N THR A 3 22.44 -0.48 -6.92
CA THR A 3 21.66 0.42 -6.07
C THR A 3 21.38 -0.27 -4.72
N ILE A 4 21.28 0.53 -3.64
CA ILE A 4 21.01 0.01 -2.29
C ILE A 4 19.59 -0.53 -2.18
N PHE A 5 18.64 0.12 -2.88
CA PHE A 5 17.28 -0.35 -3.03
C PHE A 5 17.07 -0.85 -4.47
N PRO A 6 16.24 -1.89 -4.69
CA PRO A 6 15.80 -2.23 -6.03
C PRO A 6 15.06 -1.02 -6.62
N ARG A 7 15.38 -0.68 -7.87
CA ARG A 7 14.69 0.40 -8.56
C ARG A 7 13.26 -0.03 -8.84
N GLU A 8 12.29 0.79 -8.45
CA GLU A 8 10.90 0.58 -8.85
C GLU A 8 10.75 0.92 -10.32
N GLU A 9 10.18 0.00 -11.09
CA GLU A 9 9.96 0.18 -12.51
C GLU A 9 8.72 1.06 -12.76
N LYS A 10 8.76 1.93 -13.78
CA LYS A 10 7.62 2.73 -14.25
C LYS A 10 7.02 3.70 -13.20
N ALA A 11 7.82 4.11 -12.23
CA ALA A 11 7.41 5.03 -11.18
C ALA A 11 7.05 6.44 -11.68
N GLU A 12 7.52 6.84 -12.87
CA GLU A 12 7.33 8.19 -13.41
C GLU A 12 5.85 8.58 -13.53
N GLN A 13 4.99 7.62 -13.90
CA GLN A 13 3.55 7.86 -14.04
C GLN A 13 2.90 8.22 -12.69
N ILE A 14 3.31 7.55 -11.62
CA ILE A 14 2.82 7.83 -10.26
C ILE A 14 3.28 9.21 -9.81
N PHE A 15 4.51 9.61 -10.14
CA PHE A 15 5.02 10.93 -9.77
C PHE A 15 4.28 12.05 -10.50
N ASP A 16 4.05 11.91 -11.81
CA ASP A 16 3.28 12.87 -12.60
C ASP A 16 1.86 13.06 -12.05
N GLU A 17 1.23 11.97 -11.61
CA GLU A 17 -0.09 11.99 -11.00
C GLU A 17 -0.09 12.65 -9.60
N ILE A 18 0.89 12.35 -8.75
CA ILE A 18 1.04 13.00 -7.42
C ILE A 18 1.20 14.51 -7.57
N LEU A 19 2.02 14.97 -8.53
CA LEU A 19 2.28 16.39 -8.76
C LEU A 19 1.04 17.17 -9.22
N LYS A 20 0.04 16.50 -9.81
CA LYS A 20 -1.24 17.13 -10.18
C LYS A 20 -2.17 17.35 -8.99
N ASN A 21 -1.91 16.73 -7.84
CA ASN A 21 -2.74 16.81 -6.64
C ASN A 21 -2.01 17.55 -5.50
N PRO A 22 -2.36 18.82 -5.22
CA PRO A 22 -1.71 19.60 -4.16
C PRO A 22 -1.82 18.98 -2.76
N HIS A 23 -2.94 18.33 -2.44
CA HIS A 23 -3.11 17.64 -1.16
C HIS A 23 -2.22 16.40 -1.04
N ALA A 24 -1.98 15.69 -2.15
CA ALA A 24 -1.02 14.60 -2.18
C ALA A 24 0.41 15.11 -1.94
N CYS A 25 0.77 16.24 -2.56
CA CYS A 25 2.06 16.89 -2.35
C CYS A 25 2.26 17.34 -0.89
N GLU A 26 1.23 17.95 -0.29
CA GLU A 26 1.30 18.40 1.11
C GLU A 26 1.47 17.22 2.07
N ARG A 27 0.71 16.12 1.88
CA ARG A 27 0.87 14.91 2.71
C ARG A 27 2.25 14.28 2.60
N LEU A 28 2.82 14.24 1.39
CA LEU A 28 4.19 13.76 1.19
C LEU A 28 5.20 14.64 1.94
N LYS A 29 5.03 15.97 1.86
CA LYS A 29 5.86 16.93 2.59
C LYS A 29 5.78 16.69 4.10
N ASP A 30 4.57 16.60 4.64
CA ASP A 30 4.35 16.45 6.08
C ASP A 30 4.93 15.12 6.58
N THR A 31 4.68 14.02 5.86
CA THR A 31 5.25 12.71 6.16
C THR A 31 6.78 12.73 6.12
N PHE A 32 7.38 13.45 5.17
CA PHE A 32 8.82 13.60 5.11
C PHE A 32 9.38 14.34 6.32
N PHE A 33 8.77 15.46 6.72
CA PHE A 33 9.21 16.21 7.90
C PHE A 33 9.00 15.45 9.20
N GLU A 34 7.93 14.67 9.33
CA GLU A 34 7.74 13.76 10.47
C GLU A 34 8.77 12.63 10.51
N ALA A 35 9.27 12.19 9.35
CA ALA A 35 10.29 11.14 9.28
C ALA A 35 11.71 11.63 9.62
N ILE A 36 11.95 12.95 9.56
CA ILE A 36 13.22 13.54 9.97
C ILE A 36 13.28 13.54 11.51
N PRO A 37 14.29 12.90 12.13
CA PRO A 37 14.48 12.97 13.58
C PRO A 37 14.62 14.43 14.03
N SER A 38 13.87 14.85 15.05
CA SER A 38 14.00 16.20 15.60
C SER A 38 15.33 16.34 16.32
N ALA A 39 16.03 17.47 16.14
CA ALA A 39 17.35 17.71 16.76
C ALA A 39 17.30 17.75 18.30
N GLU A 40 16.13 17.93 18.90
CA GLU A 40 15.93 18.04 20.37
C GLU A 40 15.52 16.72 21.04
N GLU A 41 15.08 15.69 20.30
CA GLU A 41 14.75 14.35 20.84
C GLU A 41 15.90 13.35 20.67
N SER A 42 17.10 13.83 20.30
CA SER A 42 18.28 12.99 20.09
C SER A 42 19.04 12.69 21.40
N GLU A 43 18.40 12.05 22.35
CA GLU A 43 19.09 11.05 23.17
C GLU A 43 18.84 9.67 22.53
N GLY A 44 19.41 9.46 21.33
CA GLY A 44 19.41 8.17 20.62
C GLY A 44 18.91 8.21 19.18
N ALA A 45 18.22 9.27 18.74
CA ALA A 45 17.73 9.43 17.38
C ALA A 45 18.36 10.64 16.70
N GLY A 46 19.60 10.44 16.25
CA GLY A 46 20.45 11.47 15.68
C GLY A 46 21.89 11.03 15.82
N THR A 47 22.28 9.93 15.17
CA THR A 47 23.67 9.88 14.74
C THR A 47 23.86 11.09 13.87
N ASP A 48 24.59 12.06 14.38
CA ASP A 48 25.21 13.16 13.67
C ASP A 48 25.85 12.53 12.42
N ILE A 49 25.10 12.47 11.31
CA ILE A 49 25.54 11.71 10.12
C ILE A 49 26.85 12.39 9.75
N PRO A 50 27.99 11.69 9.79
CA PRO A 50 29.26 12.35 9.54
C PRO A 50 29.16 13.09 8.22
N GLY A 51 29.58 14.35 8.16
CA GLY A 51 29.40 15.18 6.95
C GLY A 51 29.98 14.51 5.69
N THR A 52 30.97 13.62 5.86
CA THR A 52 31.52 12.75 4.82
C THR A 52 30.54 11.69 4.32
N VAL A 53 29.77 11.05 5.20
CA VAL A 53 28.70 10.09 4.85
C VAL A 53 27.55 10.80 4.16
N PHE A 54 27.15 11.97 4.67
CA PHE A 54 26.14 12.82 4.02
C PHE A 54 26.58 13.22 2.60
N ALA A 55 27.80 13.76 2.44
CA ALA A 55 28.32 14.19 1.16
C ALA A 55 28.50 13.01 0.19
N ALA A 56 28.98 11.85 0.67
CA ALA A 56 29.09 10.64 -0.15
C ALA A 56 27.72 10.14 -0.62
N ALA A 57 26.72 10.11 0.26
CA ALA A 57 25.36 9.73 -0.09
C ALA A 57 24.74 10.71 -1.11
N LEU A 58 24.97 12.01 -0.92
CA LEU A 58 24.53 13.07 -1.84
C LEU A 58 25.14 12.92 -3.23
N PHE A 59 26.47 12.78 -3.33
CA PHE A 59 27.15 12.64 -4.62
C PHE A 59 26.81 11.31 -5.30
N THR A 60 26.68 10.23 -4.54
CA THR A 60 26.24 8.92 -5.06
C THR A 60 24.82 8.99 -5.60
N ALA A 61 23.90 9.67 -4.92
CA ALA A 61 22.53 9.87 -5.38
C ALA A 61 22.48 10.70 -6.68
N TYR A 62 23.33 11.72 -6.78
CA TYR A 62 23.47 12.51 -8.00
C TYR A 62 24.01 11.69 -9.18
N GLU A 63 25.10 10.93 -8.97
CA GLU A 63 25.73 10.12 -10.01
C GLU A 63 24.81 9.00 -10.52
N ASN A 64 24.12 8.32 -9.60
CA ASN A 64 23.26 7.18 -9.92
C ASN A 64 21.81 7.57 -10.25
N LYS A 65 21.45 8.86 -10.10
CA LYS A 65 20.06 9.35 -10.18
C LYS A 65 19.11 8.57 -9.26
N ASP A 66 19.61 8.12 -8.12
CA ASP A 66 18.87 7.35 -7.12
C ASP A 66 18.88 8.09 -5.78
N LEU A 67 17.76 8.75 -5.49
CA LEU A 67 17.59 9.52 -4.26
C LEU A 67 17.38 8.61 -3.04
N SER A 68 17.04 7.33 -3.22
CA SER A 68 16.62 6.44 -2.13
C SER A 68 17.71 6.25 -1.08
N ALA A 69 18.97 6.13 -1.51
CA ALA A 69 20.13 6.03 -0.61
C ALA A 69 20.34 7.32 0.22
N PHE A 70 20.10 8.48 -0.39
CA PHE A 70 20.21 9.77 0.29
C PHE A 70 19.05 9.97 1.29
N MET A 71 17.82 9.61 0.92
CA MET A 71 16.67 9.65 1.83
C MET A 71 16.87 8.71 3.02
N MET A 72 17.43 7.51 2.77
CA MET A 72 17.77 6.57 3.83
C MET A 72 18.74 7.19 4.84
N ALA A 73 19.77 7.90 4.36
CA ALA A 73 20.68 8.62 5.24
C ALA A 73 19.97 9.71 6.06
N VAL A 74 19.15 10.55 5.43
CA VAL A 74 18.60 11.77 6.06
C VAL A 74 17.40 11.51 6.97
N CYS A 75 16.53 10.55 6.64
CA CYS A 75 15.29 10.31 7.38
C CYS A 75 15.01 8.83 7.70
N ASN A 76 15.99 7.94 7.52
CA ASN A 76 15.82 6.49 7.69
C ASN A 76 14.56 5.99 6.95
N SER A 77 14.38 6.36 5.69
CA SER A 77 13.27 5.90 4.86
C SER A 77 13.66 5.94 3.39
N SER A 78 13.24 4.95 2.61
CA SER A 78 13.32 5.04 1.15
C SER A 78 12.24 5.99 0.62
N VAL A 79 12.37 6.44 -0.64
CA VAL A 79 11.33 7.24 -1.31
C VAL A 79 9.99 6.51 -1.30
N PHE A 80 9.99 5.19 -1.53
CA PHE A 80 8.76 4.40 -1.56
C PHE A 80 8.17 4.14 -0.18
N ASP A 81 8.99 4.10 0.88
CA ASP A 81 8.47 4.10 2.25
C ASP A 81 7.69 5.39 2.51
N LEU A 82 8.24 6.55 2.10
CA LEU A 82 7.54 7.83 2.26
C LEU A 82 6.24 7.86 1.45
N LEU A 83 6.26 7.44 0.19
CA LEU A 83 5.05 7.40 -0.65
C LEU A 83 3.98 6.47 -0.05
N ARG A 84 4.37 5.29 0.44
CA ARG A 84 3.46 4.33 1.06
C ARG A 84 2.90 4.88 2.37
N ASN A 85 3.76 5.43 3.21
CA ASN A 85 3.38 5.97 4.52
C ASN A 85 2.56 7.27 4.40
N SER A 86 2.69 7.99 3.28
CA SER A 86 1.87 9.15 2.90
C SER A 86 0.53 8.78 2.24
N PHE A 87 0.19 7.50 2.14
CA PHE A 87 -1.03 7.00 1.47
C PHE A 87 -1.10 7.40 -0.03
N LEU A 88 0.05 7.48 -0.70
CA LEU A 88 0.15 7.87 -2.12
C LEU A 88 0.33 6.69 -3.06
N ILE A 89 0.70 5.54 -2.52
CA ILE A 89 0.73 4.26 -3.24
C ILE A 89 0.07 3.18 -2.37
N SER A 90 -0.43 2.12 -3.02
CA SER A 90 -1.01 0.98 -2.31
C SER A 90 0.05 0.20 -1.53
N ILE A 91 -0.38 -0.50 -0.48
CA ILE A 91 0.40 -1.53 0.19
C ILE A 91 0.39 -2.78 -0.69
N ARG A 92 1.51 -3.51 -0.76
CA ARG A 92 1.56 -4.79 -1.48
C ARG A 92 1.08 -5.91 -0.58
N PHE A 93 0.35 -6.86 -1.15
CA PHE A 93 0.01 -8.08 -0.47
C PHE A 93 1.24 -8.97 -0.31
N ASN A 94 1.43 -9.49 0.90
CA ASN A 94 2.41 -10.52 1.23
C ASN A 94 3.82 -10.22 0.69
N ASP A 95 4.28 -8.97 0.84
CA ASP A 95 5.55 -8.51 0.27
C ASP A 95 6.70 -9.40 0.76
N LYS A 96 7.49 -9.94 -0.18
CA LYS A 96 8.61 -10.85 0.10
C LYS A 96 8.23 -12.06 0.97
N GLY A 97 6.99 -12.55 0.84
CA GLY A 97 6.50 -13.72 1.58
C GLY A 97 6.11 -13.44 3.04
N VAL A 98 6.10 -12.18 3.46
CA VAL A 98 5.63 -11.79 4.81
C VAL A 98 4.13 -11.52 4.75
N GLU A 99 3.32 -12.35 5.42
CA GLU A 99 1.86 -12.20 5.43
C GLU A 99 1.41 -10.81 5.92
N ASN A 100 0.69 -10.09 5.05
CA ASN A 100 0.09 -8.78 5.32
C ASN A 100 -0.97 -8.49 4.24
N PRO A 101 -2.26 -8.32 4.60
CA PRO A 101 -2.82 -8.34 5.95
C PRO A 101 -2.93 -9.78 6.53
N ILE A 102 -3.01 -9.87 7.86
CA ILE A 102 -3.15 -11.12 8.62
C ILE A 102 -4.63 -11.31 8.97
N PHE A 103 -5.25 -12.37 8.46
CA PHE A 103 -6.68 -12.62 8.67
C PHE A 103 -6.96 -13.06 10.12
N LEU A 104 -7.99 -12.48 10.72
CA LEU A 104 -8.51 -12.86 12.04
C LEU A 104 -9.81 -13.66 11.94
N THR A 105 -10.52 -13.56 10.82
CA THR A 105 -11.74 -14.33 10.54
C THR A 105 -11.59 -15.14 9.26
N ASP A 106 -12.36 -16.21 9.17
CA ASP A 106 -12.52 -17.00 7.95
C ASP A 106 -13.54 -16.36 6.97
N GLU A 107 -13.85 -17.08 5.90
CA GLU A 107 -14.82 -16.69 4.87
C GLU A 107 -16.27 -16.62 5.37
N ASN A 108 -16.59 -17.28 6.47
CA ASN A 108 -17.90 -17.28 7.12
C ASN A 108 -18.03 -16.18 8.18
N GLY A 109 -16.98 -15.37 8.37
CA GLY A 109 -16.93 -14.33 9.40
C GLY A 109 -16.59 -14.85 10.79
N ASP A 110 -16.25 -16.13 10.94
CA ASP A 110 -15.91 -16.75 12.22
C ASP A 110 -14.43 -16.51 12.59
N LEU A 111 -14.16 -16.28 13.88
CA LEU A 111 -12.78 -16.07 14.36
C LEU A 111 -11.90 -17.31 14.15
N LEU A 112 -10.73 -17.11 13.54
CA LEU A 112 -9.72 -18.15 13.35
C LEU A 112 -9.11 -18.58 14.70
N SER A 113 -8.79 -19.86 14.81
CA SER A 113 -8.16 -20.44 16.01
C SER A 113 -6.85 -19.71 16.35
N GLY A 114 -6.77 -19.07 17.52
CA GLY A 114 -5.60 -18.30 17.97
C GLY A 114 -5.73 -16.78 17.84
N SER A 115 -6.74 -16.27 17.14
CA SER A 115 -7.01 -14.82 16.98
C SER A 115 -7.52 -14.11 18.24
N HIS A 116 -7.88 -14.86 19.29
CA HIS A 116 -8.52 -14.34 20.51
C HIS A 116 -7.66 -13.37 21.33
N GLN A 117 -6.33 -13.32 21.13
CA GLN A 117 -5.46 -12.36 21.82
C GLN A 117 -5.44 -10.97 21.17
N HIS A 118 -5.92 -10.82 19.92
CA HIS A 118 -5.91 -9.56 19.18
C HIS A 118 -7.33 -9.00 18.92
N ALA A 119 -8.33 -9.87 18.78
CA ALA A 119 -9.72 -9.45 18.57
C ALA A 119 -10.41 -9.05 19.88
N CYS A 120 -10.52 -7.74 20.16
CA CYS A 120 -11.41 -7.24 21.21
C CYS A 120 -12.86 -7.67 20.91
N ALA A 121 -13.55 -8.29 21.88
CA ALA A 121 -14.93 -8.81 21.70
C ALA A 121 -15.92 -7.75 21.18
N LYS A 122 -15.72 -6.46 21.49
CA LYS A 122 -16.54 -5.36 20.97
C LYS A 122 -16.30 -5.14 19.47
N LYS A 123 -15.05 -5.14 19.03
CA LYS A 123 -14.66 -4.96 17.62
C LYS A 123 -15.17 -6.12 16.78
N TYR A 124 -15.03 -7.36 17.28
CA TYR A 124 -15.56 -8.53 16.60
C TYR A 124 -17.09 -8.47 16.42
N LYS A 125 -17.84 -8.12 17.48
CA LYS A 125 -19.30 -7.94 17.38
C LYS A 125 -19.69 -6.89 16.34
N MET A 126 -18.93 -5.80 16.25
CA MET A 126 -19.17 -4.76 15.25
C MET A 126 -18.90 -5.27 13.83
N PHE A 127 -17.77 -5.94 13.61
CA PHE A 127 -17.45 -6.59 12.34
C PHE A 127 -18.53 -7.61 11.95
N HIS A 128 -18.88 -8.52 12.85
CA HIS A 128 -19.83 -9.61 12.57
C HIS A 128 -21.21 -9.07 12.20
N LYS A 129 -21.66 -8.01 12.88
CA LYS A 129 -22.91 -7.31 12.51
C LYS A 129 -22.84 -6.78 11.07
N LEU A 130 -21.73 -6.16 10.67
CA LEU A 130 -21.54 -5.65 9.31
C LEU A 130 -21.50 -6.78 8.29
N TYR A 131 -20.80 -7.87 8.61
CA TYR A 131 -20.71 -9.08 7.79
C TYR A 131 -22.09 -9.70 7.52
N GLU A 132 -22.95 -9.82 8.53
CA GLU A 132 -24.32 -10.35 8.36
C GLU A 132 -25.24 -9.43 7.54
N GLN A 133 -24.91 -8.14 7.47
CA GLN A 133 -25.72 -7.13 6.77
C GLN A 133 -25.29 -6.91 5.32
N GLN A 134 -24.27 -7.62 4.84
CA GLN A 134 -23.74 -7.40 3.50
C GLN A 134 -24.70 -7.88 2.41
N ASP A 135 -24.76 -7.12 1.33
CA ASP A 135 -25.35 -7.60 0.08
C ASP A 135 -24.47 -8.74 -0.48
N GLU A 136 -25.11 -9.71 -1.14
CA GLU A 136 -24.40 -10.77 -1.85
C GLU A 136 -23.75 -10.19 -3.11
N ILE A 137 -22.48 -9.80 -2.97
CA ILE A 137 -21.67 -9.22 -4.05
C ILE A 137 -20.72 -10.30 -4.59
N PRO A 138 -20.75 -10.61 -5.90
CA PRO A 138 -19.82 -11.58 -6.48
C PRO A 138 -18.36 -11.16 -6.34
N ASP A 139 -17.49 -12.14 -6.08
CA ASP A 139 -16.03 -11.97 -5.96
C ASP A 139 -15.63 -10.89 -4.95
N TYR A 140 -16.38 -10.82 -3.84
CA TYR A 140 -16.17 -9.88 -2.76
C TYR A 140 -16.24 -10.60 -1.42
N HIS A 141 -15.32 -10.27 -0.52
CA HIS A 141 -15.26 -10.84 0.82
C HIS A 141 -14.91 -9.76 1.84
N MET A 142 -15.43 -9.90 3.05
CA MET A 142 -15.12 -9.03 4.17
C MET A 142 -14.55 -9.83 5.32
N TYR A 143 -13.42 -9.37 5.86
CA TYR A 143 -12.73 -10.02 6.96
C TYR A 143 -12.38 -9.02 8.06
N MET A 144 -12.32 -9.50 9.29
CA MET A 144 -11.55 -8.82 10.32
C MET A 144 -10.08 -9.23 10.14
N ALA A 145 -9.18 -8.26 10.15
CA ALA A 145 -7.76 -8.50 9.91
C ALA A 145 -6.89 -7.57 10.75
N ASP A 146 -5.65 -7.99 10.96
CA ASP A 146 -4.54 -7.15 11.37
C ASP A 146 -3.70 -6.76 10.14
N GLY A 147 -3.07 -5.60 10.22
CA GLY A 147 -2.18 -5.09 9.19
C GLY A 147 -1.05 -4.28 9.83
N PHE A 148 0.00 -4.07 9.06
CA PHE A 148 1.12 -3.21 9.47
C PHE A 148 1.67 -2.48 8.25
N ARG A 149 2.37 -1.38 8.52
CA ARG A 149 3.21 -0.69 7.52
C ARG A 149 4.66 -1.05 7.77
N GLU A 150 5.49 -0.82 6.78
CA GLU A 150 6.92 -1.09 6.86
C GLU A 150 7.70 0.21 6.71
N LYS A 151 8.85 0.25 7.38
CA LYS A 151 9.85 1.30 7.23
C LYS A 151 11.21 0.65 7.16
N HIS A 152 12.05 1.08 6.23
CA HIS A 152 13.45 0.68 6.20
C HIS A 152 14.28 1.62 7.06
N GLY A 153 15.27 1.12 7.80
CA GLY A 153 16.18 1.95 8.59
C GLY A 153 17.49 1.23 8.90
N TYR A 154 18.44 1.94 9.47
CA TYR A 154 19.68 1.33 9.96
C TYR A 154 19.48 0.73 11.36
N ASN A 155 19.91 -0.52 11.54
CA ASN A 155 19.98 -1.14 12.86
C ASN A 155 21.22 -0.68 13.65
N GLU A 156 21.40 -1.19 14.87
CA GLU A 156 22.54 -0.84 15.75
C GLU A 156 23.92 -1.14 15.12
N LYS A 157 23.98 -2.02 14.11
CA LYS A 157 25.20 -2.38 13.38
C LYS A 157 25.42 -1.54 12.11
N GLY A 158 24.50 -0.62 11.80
CA GLY A 158 24.54 0.17 10.57
C GLY A 158 24.12 -0.62 9.32
N GLU A 159 23.45 -1.76 9.48
CA GLU A 159 22.89 -2.56 8.38
C GLU A 159 21.43 -2.13 8.13
N ILE A 160 20.98 -2.23 6.87
CA ILE A 160 19.60 -1.90 6.52
C ILE A 160 18.67 -3.04 6.96
N GLU A 161 17.66 -2.69 7.74
CA GLU A 161 16.63 -3.59 8.22
C GLU A 161 15.23 -3.03 7.91
N THR A 162 14.27 -3.92 7.70
CA THR A 162 12.86 -3.57 7.52
C THR A 162 12.14 -3.72 8.86
N PHE A 163 11.58 -2.63 9.35
CA PHE A 163 10.84 -2.57 10.61
C PHE A 163 9.34 -2.58 10.33
N ARG A 164 8.61 -3.40 11.09
CA ARG A 164 7.15 -3.30 11.17
C ARG A 164 6.78 -2.08 12.01
N ILE A 165 5.93 -1.23 11.47
CA ILE A 165 5.45 -0.02 12.12
C ILE A 165 3.94 0.10 11.95
N SER A 166 3.31 0.91 12.79
CA SER A 166 1.88 1.22 12.69
C SER A 166 1.01 -0.05 12.62
N GLU A 167 1.19 -1.00 13.54
CA GLU A 167 0.32 -2.16 13.64
C GLU A 167 -1.12 -1.72 13.91
N HIS A 168 -2.07 -2.32 13.22
CA HIS A 168 -3.47 -1.91 13.27
C HIS A 168 -4.41 -3.08 13.04
N THR A 169 -5.59 -3.00 13.64
CA THR A 169 -6.69 -3.95 13.45
C THR A 169 -7.86 -3.23 12.81
N GLY A 170 -8.56 -3.90 11.89
CA GLY A 170 -9.68 -3.30 11.18
C GLY A 170 -10.50 -4.30 10.39
N ILE A 171 -11.28 -3.75 9.46
CA ILE A 171 -12.07 -4.49 8.50
C ILE A 171 -11.37 -4.40 7.14
N LEU A 172 -11.04 -5.56 6.57
CA LEU A 172 -10.52 -5.70 5.23
C LEU A 172 -11.68 -6.09 4.30
N MET A 173 -11.92 -5.27 3.28
CA MET A 173 -12.80 -5.58 2.16
C MET A 173 -11.92 -6.01 0.98
N LEU A 174 -12.12 -7.24 0.51
CA LEU A 174 -11.32 -7.88 -0.51
C LEU A 174 -12.16 -8.06 -1.79
N PHE A 175 -11.74 -7.40 -2.86
CA PHE A 175 -12.34 -7.48 -4.18
C PHE A 175 -11.47 -8.36 -5.05
N GLU A 176 -11.96 -9.53 -5.40
CA GLU A 176 -11.29 -10.46 -6.29
C GLU A 176 -11.70 -10.23 -7.74
N PHE A 177 -10.82 -10.60 -8.65
CA PHE A 177 -11.05 -10.59 -10.08
C PHE A 177 -10.45 -11.84 -10.71
N LEU A 178 -10.95 -12.22 -11.88
CA LEU A 178 -10.49 -13.43 -12.59
C LEU A 178 -8.97 -13.43 -12.72
N GLU A 179 -8.31 -14.55 -12.39
CA GLU A 179 -6.84 -14.63 -12.35
C GLU A 179 -6.19 -14.26 -13.70
N SER A 180 -6.90 -14.52 -14.81
CA SER A 180 -6.50 -14.10 -16.17
C SER A 180 -6.30 -12.59 -16.33
N VAL A 181 -6.93 -11.76 -15.50
CA VAL A 181 -6.77 -10.29 -15.46
C VAL A 181 -5.31 -9.92 -15.21
N THR A 182 -4.62 -10.66 -14.35
CA THR A 182 -3.22 -10.37 -13.97
C THR A 182 -2.24 -10.48 -15.13
N LEU A 183 -2.61 -11.24 -16.18
CA LEU A 183 -1.80 -11.48 -17.38
C LEU A 183 -2.16 -10.54 -18.53
N GLU A 184 -3.35 -9.92 -18.51
CA GLU A 184 -3.92 -9.20 -19.66
C GLU A 184 -3.74 -7.68 -19.59
N ILE A 185 -3.70 -7.11 -18.38
CA ILE A 185 -3.40 -5.68 -18.18
C ILE A 185 -1.90 -5.50 -17.92
N ASN A 186 -1.27 -4.55 -18.61
CA ASN A 186 0.10 -4.19 -18.26
C ASN A 186 0.13 -3.42 -16.92
N GLU A 187 1.24 -3.56 -16.20
CA GLU A 187 1.40 -2.97 -14.86
C GLU A 187 1.17 -1.45 -14.85
N GLU A 188 1.59 -0.73 -15.89
CA GLU A 188 1.42 0.73 -15.97
C GLU A 188 -0.05 1.15 -15.91
N ARG A 189 -0.92 0.48 -16.69
CA ARG A 189 -2.35 0.81 -16.73
C ARG A 189 -3.05 0.39 -15.45
N SER A 190 -2.69 -0.76 -14.88
CA SER A 190 -3.23 -1.15 -13.57
C SER A 190 -2.83 -0.14 -12.50
N TYR A 191 -1.57 0.27 -12.44
CA TYR A 191 -1.10 1.29 -11.50
C TYR A 191 -1.81 2.63 -11.65
N ALA A 192 -2.02 3.11 -12.88
CA ALA A 192 -2.74 4.36 -13.11
C ALA A 192 -4.19 4.30 -12.60
N ILE A 193 -4.88 3.18 -12.83
CA ILE A 193 -6.25 2.96 -12.33
C ILE A 193 -6.22 2.89 -10.80
N ILE A 194 -5.37 2.04 -10.23
CA ILE A 194 -5.25 1.86 -8.78
C ILE A 194 -4.94 3.18 -8.08
N TRP A 195 -3.99 3.96 -8.59
CA TRP A 195 -3.62 5.25 -8.04
C TRP A 195 -4.80 6.23 -8.05
N LYS A 196 -5.54 6.31 -9.17
CA LYS A 196 -6.73 7.15 -9.28
C LYS A 196 -7.78 6.81 -8.21
N TYR A 197 -8.04 5.52 -8.01
CA TYR A 197 -9.00 5.08 -7.00
C TYR A 197 -8.46 5.19 -5.57
N LEU A 198 -7.15 5.06 -5.37
CA LEU A 198 -6.50 5.37 -4.10
C LEU A 198 -6.65 6.85 -3.76
N MET A 199 -6.47 7.78 -4.70
CA MET A 199 -6.69 9.19 -4.45
C MET A 199 -8.15 9.50 -4.09
N LYS A 200 -9.10 8.88 -4.80
CA LYS A 200 -10.52 8.97 -4.44
C LYS A 200 -10.80 8.41 -3.04
N LEU A 201 -10.17 7.29 -2.68
CA LEU A 201 -10.24 6.72 -1.34
C LEU A 201 -9.74 7.70 -0.30
N GLN A 202 -8.57 8.32 -0.52
CA GLN A 202 -7.99 9.26 0.43
C GLN A 202 -8.76 10.56 0.55
N GLU A 203 -9.48 10.99 -0.49
CA GLU A 203 -10.34 12.17 -0.43
C GLU A 203 -11.61 11.92 0.41
N GLN A 204 -12.21 10.74 0.29
CA GLN A 204 -13.48 10.41 0.96
C GLN A 204 -13.29 9.77 2.33
N LEU A 205 -12.27 8.92 2.47
CA LEU A 205 -11.93 8.15 3.66
C LEU A 205 -10.44 8.32 3.97
N PRO A 206 -10.01 9.51 4.44
CA PRO A 206 -8.63 9.72 4.86
C PRO A 206 -8.23 8.64 5.86
N GLN A 207 -7.04 8.07 5.71
CA GLN A 207 -6.47 7.01 6.58
C GLN A 207 -6.98 5.58 6.31
N ALA A 208 -7.89 5.37 5.36
CA ALA A 208 -8.12 4.03 4.81
C ALA A 208 -6.88 3.57 4.02
N LEU A 209 -6.57 2.28 4.06
CA LEU A 209 -5.45 1.72 3.31
C LEU A 209 -5.96 0.96 2.09
N MET A 210 -5.24 1.04 0.98
CA MET A 210 -5.49 0.21 -0.20
C MET A 210 -4.35 -0.79 -0.36
N TYR A 211 -4.71 -2.06 -0.58
CA TYR A 211 -3.78 -3.13 -0.88
C TYR A 211 -3.91 -3.53 -2.35
N TYR A 212 -2.79 -3.52 -3.07
CA TYR A 212 -2.68 -4.00 -4.44
C TYR A 212 -1.23 -4.33 -4.80
N GLY A 213 -1.07 -5.33 -5.66
CA GLY A 213 0.22 -5.84 -6.11
C GLY A 213 0.84 -6.84 -5.15
N ARG A 214 1.87 -7.55 -5.63
CA ARG A 214 2.76 -8.42 -4.84
C ARG A 214 4.17 -8.32 -5.40
N ARG A 215 5.18 -8.67 -4.60
CA ARG A 215 6.50 -9.00 -5.13
C ARG A 215 6.68 -10.51 -5.19
N ASP A 216 7.25 -10.98 -6.28
CA ASP A 216 7.74 -12.35 -6.33
C ASP A 216 9.02 -12.50 -5.49
N GLU A 217 9.47 -13.75 -5.37
CA GLU A 217 10.68 -14.16 -4.66
C GLU A 217 11.97 -13.52 -5.19
N ASN A 218 11.96 -12.97 -6.41
CA ASN A 218 13.08 -12.24 -7.00
C ASN A 218 12.95 -10.71 -6.79
N GLY A 219 11.93 -10.26 -6.07
CA GLY A 219 11.66 -8.84 -5.80
C GLY A 219 11.03 -8.09 -6.97
N VAL A 220 10.61 -8.79 -8.02
CA VAL A 220 9.95 -8.17 -9.18
C VAL A 220 8.50 -7.91 -8.84
N GLU A 221 8.02 -6.70 -9.14
CA GLU A 221 6.60 -6.37 -8.97
C GLU A 221 5.74 -7.21 -9.90
N LYS A 222 4.59 -7.65 -9.37
CA LYS A 222 3.58 -8.37 -10.13
C LYS A 222 2.20 -7.83 -9.79
N ASN A 223 1.37 -7.76 -10.82
CA ASN A 223 -0.07 -7.66 -10.63
C ASN A 223 -0.56 -8.84 -9.76
N THR A 224 -1.62 -8.57 -9.01
CA THR A 224 -2.33 -9.55 -8.19
C THR A 224 -3.79 -9.58 -8.64
N SER A 225 -4.50 -10.68 -8.42
CA SER A 225 -5.93 -10.85 -8.72
C SER A 225 -6.85 -10.26 -7.64
N LYS A 226 -6.30 -9.47 -6.72
CA LYS A 226 -6.98 -8.98 -5.51
C LYS A 226 -6.76 -7.49 -5.28
N LEU A 227 -7.81 -6.78 -4.88
CA LEU A 227 -7.75 -5.43 -4.37
C LEU A 227 -8.28 -5.45 -2.94
N GLY A 228 -7.53 -4.89 -2.00
CA GLY A 228 -7.97 -4.74 -0.61
C GLY A 228 -8.24 -3.28 -0.28
N ILE A 229 -9.31 -3.00 0.45
CA ILE A 229 -9.48 -1.73 1.17
C ILE A 229 -9.62 -2.06 2.65
N PHE A 230 -8.75 -1.46 3.46
CA PHE A 230 -8.65 -1.73 4.88
C PHE A 230 -9.09 -0.50 5.69
N LEU A 231 -10.07 -0.70 6.57
CA LEU A 231 -10.64 0.31 7.45
C LEU A 231 -10.23 0.05 8.89
N LEU A 232 -9.34 0.89 9.42
CA LEU A 232 -8.82 0.75 10.76
C LEU A 232 -9.87 1.10 11.82
N PHE A 233 -10.03 0.24 12.84
CA PHE A 233 -10.98 0.51 13.92
C PHE A 233 -10.67 1.82 14.66
N CYS A 234 -9.39 2.13 14.88
CA CYS A 234 -8.99 3.34 15.62
C CYS A 234 -9.44 4.66 14.95
N HIS A 235 -9.80 4.63 13.67
CA HIS A 235 -10.20 5.83 12.92
C HIS A 235 -11.68 5.82 12.53
N PHE A 236 -12.24 4.64 12.24
CA PHE A 236 -13.58 4.55 11.65
C PHE A 236 -14.64 3.91 12.57
N GLU A 237 -14.31 3.53 13.82
CA GLU A 237 -15.25 2.81 14.71
C GLU A 237 -16.62 3.50 14.84
N HIS A 238 -16.68 4.83 14.85
CA HIS A 238 -17.94 5.57 15.04
C HIS A 238 -18.82 5.68 13.79
N GLU A 239 -18.25 5.59 12.58
CA GLU A 239 -18.97 5.73 11.32
C GLU A 239 -18.78 4.49 10.42
N MET A 240 -18.52 3.33 11.01
CA MET A 240 -18.05 2.14 10.28
C MET A 240 -19.03 1.69 9.18
N GLU A 241 -20.35 1.69 9.45
CA GLU A 241 -21.37 1.32 8.46
C GLU A 241 -21.28 2.19 7.19
N LYS A 242 -21.28 3.51 7.36
CA LYS A 242 -21.14 4.48 6.25
C LYS A 242 -19.77 4.39 5.57
N THR A 243 -18.72 4.14 6.35
CA THR A 243 -17.35 4.01 5.85
C THR A 243 -17.22 2.78 4.95
N VAL A 244 -17.80 1.65 5.36
CA VAL A 244 -17.88 0.42 4.56
C VAL A 244 -18.63 0.66 3.25
N GLU A 245 -19.77 1.34 3.28
CA GLU A 245 -20.55 1.66 2.07
C GLU A 245 -19.73 2.47 1.05
N LEU A 246 -19.08 3.54 1.51
CA LEU A 246 -18.21 4.37 0.67
C LEU A 246 -17.03 3.58 0.11
N ALA A 247 -16.38 2.78 0.95
CA ALA A 247 -15.25 1.96 0.54
C ALA A 247 -15.66 0.88 -0.46
N ASN A 248 -16.82 0.25 -0.30
CA ASN A 248 -17.38 -0.69 -1.26
C ASN A 248 -17.60 -0.03 -2.63
N GLY A 249 -18.20 1.15 -2.67
CA GLY A 249 -18.39 1.90 -3.92
C GLY A 249 -17.07 2.23 -4.62
N ILE A 250 -16.02 2.56 -3.85
CA ILE A 250 -14.67 2.83 -4.40
C ILE A 250 -14.02 1.54 -4.90
N GLY A 251 -14.02 0.47 -4.11
CA GLY A 251 -13.39 -0.81 -4.45
C GLY A 251 -14.04 -1.49 -5.66
N LEU A 252 -15.38 -1.52 -5.70
CA LEU A 252 -16.13 -2.02 -6.85
C LEU A 252 -15.86 -1.20 -8.11
N GLY A 253 -15.90 0.14 -7.99
CA GLY A 253 -15.58 1.01 -9.11
C GLY A 253 -14.16 0.78 -9.63
N CYS A 254 -13.19 0.53 -8.75
CA CYS A 254 -11.82 0.24 -9.14
C CYS A 254 -11.73 -1.08 -9.90
N ARG A 255 -12.36 -2.13 -9.38
CA ARG A 255 -12.45 -3.44 -10.03
C ARG A 255 -13.06 -3.32 -11.43
N GLU A 256 -14.19 -2.63 -11.55
CA GLU A 256 -14.87 -2.42 -12.83
C GLU A 256 -14.01 -1.67 -13.84
N ALA A 257 -13.25 -0.66 -13.39
CA ALA A 257 -12.34 0.09 -14.27
C ALA A 257 -11.21 -0.81 -14.81
N ILE A 258 -10.63 -1.67 -13.97
CA ILE A 258 -9.61 -2.64 -14.40
C ILE A 258 -10.21 -3.62 -15.43
N LEU A 259 -11.39 -4.17 -15.15
CA LEU A 259 -12.07 -5.09 -16.05
C LEU A 259 -12.47 -4.44 -17.39
N ALA A 260 -12.90 -3.17 -17.35
CA ALA A 260 -13.22 -2.41 -18.55
C ALA A 260 -11.98 -2.17 -19.43
N GLU A 261 -10.84 -1.85 -18.81
CA GLU A 261 -9.57 -1.65 -19.52
C GLU A 261 -9.12 -2.92 -20.24
N ILE A 262 -9.25 -4.06 -19.57
CA ILE A 262 -8.96 -5.38 -20.17
C ILE A 262 -9.88 -5.68 -21.35
N LYS A 263 -11.18 -5.40 -21.20
CA LYS A 263 -12.15 -5.57 -22.28
C LYS A 263 -11.83 -4.65 -23.47
N ALA A 264 -11.34 -3.44 -23.21
CA ALA A 264 -10.90 -2.52 -24.27
C ALA A 264 -9.68 -3.08 -25.01
N LEU A 265 -8.68 -3.60 -24.28
CA LEU A 265 -7.47 -4.23 -24.84
C LEU A 265 -7.79 -5.44 -25.74
N LYS A 266 -8.77 -6.26 -25.37
CA LYS A 266 -9.24 -7.40 -26.19
C LYS A 266 -9.94 -6.98 -27.48
N ASN A 267 -10.56 -5.80 -27.48
CA ASN A 267 -11.32 -5.30 -28.60
C ASN A 267 -10.51 -4.38 -29.53
N ASP A 268 -9.26 -4.05 -29.18
CA ASP A 268 -8.36 -3.24 -30.01
C ASP A 268 -8.06 -3.97 -31.34
N PRO A 269 -8.40 -3.38 -32.50
CA PRO A 269 -8.11 -3.96 -33.82
C PRO A 269 -6.63 -4.31 -34.04
N LYS A 270 -5.71 -3.61 -33.37
CA LYS A 270 -4.26 -3.86 -33.47
C LYS A 270 -3.83 -5.18 -32.84
N ASN A 271 -4.58 -5.70 -31.86
CA ASN A 271 -4.30 -7.00 -31.22
C ASN A 271 -4.97 -8.17 -31.94
N LYS A 272 -5.88 -7.93 -32.89
CA LYS A 272 -6.55 -8.98 -33.69
C LYS A 272 -5.77 -9.44 -34.91
N THR A 273 -4.65 -8.78 -35.24
CA THR A 273 -3.82 -9.09 -36.43
C THR A 273 -2.56 -9.91 -36.14
N ALA A 274 -2.30 -10.29 -34.88
CA ALA A 274 -1.15 -11.13 -34.51
C ALA A 274 -1.46 -12.65 -34.53
N GLY A 275 -2.63 -13.05 -35.03
CA GLY A 275 -3.07 -14.46 -35.05
C GLY A 275 -3.73 -14.83 -36.37
N VAL A 276 -2.97 -14.80 -37.47
CA VAL A 276 -3.16 -15.65 -38.66
C VAL A 276 -1.78 -16.07 -39.16
#